data_AF-A0A383C3H6-F1
#
_entry.id   AF-A0A383C3H6-F1
#
_cell.length_a   1.000
_cell.length_b   1.000
_cell.length_c   1.000
_cell.angle_alpha   90.00
_cell.angle_beta   90.00
_cell.angle_gamma   90.00
#
_symmetry.space_group_name_H-M   'P 1'
#
loop_
_entity.id
_entity.type
_entity.pdbx_description
1 polymer ?
#
loop_
_entity_poly.entity_id
_entity_poly.type
_entity_poly.pdbx_seq_one_letter_code
_entity_poly.pdbx_strand_id
1 'polypeptide(L)'
;IALEPVSTKPSEVKEIALTLGRLLRATRMVKRGIGSIRQDVNISVMNSGVVEVKGVQQLDQLEKIIGYEAKRQHGLIQIGDKLKKLSITITKEDVHDITEIFKDCESKIIQKALKSKAKIKVIRIRNFSGMFGFEPYSGIRLGKEIGQIVRFFGIGGVFHSDELPNYGINSADVDKVRKYLELADEDGFLIIAGEDPKLDYAIDSIIKRIQDATNGVPAETRAATQDGETIFLRPRPGASRM
;
A
#
# COMPACT_ATOMS: atom_id res chain seq x y z
N ILE A 1 10.79 -19.75 -18.85
CA ILE A 1 9.87 -19.36 -19.92
C ILE A 1 9.32 -18.00 -19.55
N ALA A 2 9.45 -17.01 -20.42
CA ALA A 2 8.80 -15.72 -20.30
C ALA A 2 7.80 -15.60 -21.44
N LEU A 3 6.62 -15.05 -21.17
CA LEU A 3 5.60 -14.80 -22.19
C LEU A 3 5.62 -13.32 -22.55
N GLU A 4 5.26 -13.03 -23.79
CA GLU A 4 4.87 -11.67 -24.17
C GLU A 4 3.62 -11.24 -23.38
N PRO A 5 3.37 -9.92 -23.25
CA PRO A 5 2.13 -9.44 -22.64
C PRO A 5 0.90 -9.99 -23.39
N VAL A 6 -0.05 -10.55 -22.64
CA VAL A 6 -1.31 -11.07 -23.20
C VAL A 6 -2.47 -10.28 -22.62
N SER A 7 -3.31 -9.72 -23.49
CA SER A 7 -4.54 -9.01 -23.11
C SER A 7 -5.71 -10.00 -23.09
N THR A 8 -5.97 -10.59 -21.93
CA THR A 8 -7.05 -11.56 -21.76
C THR A 8 -7.65 -11.56 -20.35
N LYS A 9 -8.71 -12.35 -20.14
CA LYS A 9 -9.37 -12.60 -18.86
C LYS A 9 -8.48 -13.40 -17.90
N PRO A 10 -8.61 -13.21 -16.58
CA PRO A 10 -7.88 -13.97 -15.58
C PRO A 10 -7.96 -15.51 -15.75
N SER A 11 -9.12 -16.03 -16.15
CA SER A 11 -9.35 -17.46 -16.39
C SER A 11 -8.48 -18.01 -17.53
N GLU A 12 -8.32 -17.25 -18.61
CA GLU A 12 -7.49 -17.66 -19.76
C GLU A 12 -6.00 -17.63 -19.39
N VAL A 13 -5.55 -16.69 -18.54
CA VAL A 13 -4.18 -16.69 -18.02
C VAL A 13 -3.89 -17.96 -17.21
N LYS A 14 -4.88 -18.42 -16.42
CA LYS A 14 -4.79 -19.70 -15.69
C LYS A 14 -4.67 -20.88 -16.65
N GLU A 15 -5.43 -20.90 -17.74
CA GLU A 15 -5.34 -21.95 -18.76
C GLU A 15 -3.99 -21.98 -19.46
N ILE A 16 -3.43 -20.81 -19.80
CA ILE A 16 -2.08 -20.68 -20.37
C ILE A 16 -1.04 -21.27 -19.40
N ALA A 17 -1.07 -20.86 -18.13
CA ALA A 17 -0.14 -21.33 -17.12
C ALA A 17 -0.26 -22.85 -16.89
N LEU A 18 -1.49 -23.38 -16.84
CA LEU A 18 -1.75 -24.82 -16.73
C LEU A 18 -1.21 -25.58 -17.95
N THR A 19 -1.42 -25.07 -19.15
CA THR A 19 -0.99 -25.68 -20.41
C THR A 19 0.53 -25.73 -20.49
N LEU A 20 1.22 -24.63 -20.19
CA LEU A 20 2.67 -24.59 -20.10
C LEU A 20 3.21 -25.58 -19.07
N GLY A 21 2.59 -25.64 -17.89
CA GLY A 21 2.93 -26.61 -16.85
C GLY A 21 2.79 -28.06 -17.33
N ARG A 22 1.72 -28.38 -18.08
CA ARG A 22 1.50 -29.73 -18.66
C ARG A 22 2.55 -30.07 -19.73
N LEU A 23 2.85 -29.13 -20.62
CA LEU A 23 3.87 -29.31 -21.66
C LEU A 23 5.26 -29.56 -21.06
N LEU A 24 5.65 -28.75 -20.06
CA LEU A 24 6.89 -28.95 -19.32
C LEU A 24 6.95 -30.32 -18.64
N ARG A 25 5.85 -30.76 -18.03
CA ARG A 25 5.77 -32.10 -17.42
C ARG A 25 5.87 -33.23 -18.44
N ALA A 26 5.30 -33.05 -19.63
CA ALA A 26 5.33 -34.06 -20.69
C ALA A 26 6.76 -34.39 -21.15
N THR A 27 7.70 -33.44 -21.05
CA THR A 27 9.12 -33.67 -21.36
C THR A 27 9.78 -34.71 -20.44
N ARG A 28 9.24 -34.93 -19.23
CA ARG A 28 9.86 -35.72 -18.15
C ARG A 28 11.26 -35.25 -17.71
N MET A 29 11.72 -34.09 -18.18
CA MET A 29 13.06 -33.55 -17.90
C MET A 29 13.06 -32.43 -16.83
N VAL A 30 11.91 -32.13 -16.23
CA VAL A 30 11.77 -31.10 -15.20
C VAL A 30 11.79 -31.68 -13.79
N LYS A 31 12.41 -30.94 -12.85
CA LYS A 31 12.40 -31.28 -11.42
C LYS A 31 10.97 -31.24 -10.87
N ARG A 32 10.71 -32.07 -9.86
CA ARG A 32 9.42 -32.19 -9.16
C ARG A 32 9.60 -31.92 -7.67
N GLY A 33 8.52 -31.55 -6.99
CA GLY A 33 8.50 -31.29 -5.55
C GLY A 33 8.31 -29.81 -5.19
N ILE A 34 8.19 -29.52 -3.90
CA ILE A 34 7.98 -28.16 -3.39
C ILE A 34 9.17 -27.27 -3.77
N GLY A 35 8.89 -26.05 -4.21
CA GLY A 35 9.91 -25.09 -4.63
C GLY A 35 10.54 -25.34 -6.00
N SER A 36 10.11 -26.38 -6.73
CA SER A 36 10.58 -26.65 -8.11
C SER A 36 9.97 -25.72 -9.17
N ILE A 37 8.89 -25.01 -8.83
CA ILE A 37 8.18 -24.11 -9.71
C ILE A 37 8.23 -22.70 -9.12
N ARG A 38 8.58 -21.72 -9.95
CA ARG A 38 8.44 -20.30 -9.65
C ARG A 38 7.56 -19.68 -10.72
N GLN A 39 6.52 -18.99 -10.29
CA GLN A 39 5.61 -18.28 -11.17
C GLN A 39 5.44 -16.86 -10.62
N ASP A 40 5.94 -15.90 -11.39
CA ASP A 40 5.76 -14.47 -11.15
C ASP A 40 4.85 -13.94 -12.28
N VAL A 41 3.93 -13.05 -11.92
CA VAL A 41 2.90 -12.55 -12.85
C VAL A 41 3.03 -11.03 -12.94
N ASN A 42 3.06 -10.49 -14.15
CA ASN A 42 3.03 -9.05 -14.37
C ASN A 42 1.61 -8.65 -14.75
N ILE A 43 1.01 -7.72 -14.01
CA ILE A 43 -0.39 -7.34 -14.16
C ILE A 43 -0.48 -5.83 -14.39
N SER A 44 -1.25 -5.45 -15.39
CA SER A 44 -1.58 -4.06 -15.71
C SER A 44 -3.03 -3.96 -16.19
N VAL A 45 -3.67 -2.82 -15.94
CA VAL A 45 -4.91 -2.40 -16.59
C VAL A 45 -4.64 -1.20 -17.49
N MET A 46 -5.64 -0.80 -18.28
CA MET A 46 -5.52 0.40 -19.11
C MET A 46 -5.21 1.63 -18.22
N ASN A 47 -4.25 2.46 -18.65
CA ASN A 47 -3.79 3.64 -17.92
C ASN A 47 -3.15 3.37 -16.55
N SER A 48 -2.62 2.16 -16.32
CA SER A 48 -1.84 1.84 -15.12
C SER A 48 -0.38 1.51 -15.44
N GLY A 49 0.49 1.64 -14.42
CA GLY A 49 1.79 0.98 -14.44
C GLY A 49 1.67 -0.54 -14.37
N VAL A 50 2.74 -1.23 -14.77
CA VAL A 50 2.86 -2.69 -14.61
C VAL A 50 3.32 -3.02 -13.20
N VAL A 51 2.57 -3.89 -12.52
CA VAL A 51 2.89 -4.41 -11.19
C VAL A 51 3.37 -5.85 -11.30
N GLU A 52 4.50 -6.15 -10.67
CA GLU A 52 5.02 -7.52 -10.58
C GLU A 52 4.48 -8.18 -9.31
N VAL A 53 3.78 -9.30 -9.44
CA VAL A 53 3.31 -10.11 -8.31
C VAL A 53 4.12 -11.39 -8.21
N LYS A 54 4.82 -11.55 -7.09
CA LYS A 54 5.63 -12.73 -6.77
C LYS A 54 4.91 -13.70 -5.86
N GLY A 55 5.38 -14.95 -5.88
CA GLY A 55 4.93 -15.97 -4.94
C GLY A 55 3.58 -16.55 -5.29
N VAL A 56 3.21 -16.59 -6.57
CA VAL A 56 1.99 -17.26 -7.03
C VAL A 56 2.25 -18.77 -7.01
N GLN A 57 1.81 -19.43 -5.94
CA GLN A 57 2.13 -20.85 -5.72
C GLN A 57 1.12 -21.80 -6.38
N GLN A 58 -0.16 -21.46 -6.35
CA GLN A 58 -1.24 -22.32 -6.83
C GLN A 58 -1.93 -21.72 -8.05
N LEU A 59 -2.18 -22.55 -9.07
CA LEU A 59 -2.91 -22.13 -10.27
C LEU A 59 -4.32 -21.64 -9.97
N ASP A 60 -4.96 -22.19 -8.93
CA ASP A 60 -6.31 -21.75 -8.53
C ASP A 60 -6.33 -20.37 -7.87
N GLN A 61 -5.20 -19.92 -7.33
CA GLN A 61 -5.05 -18.56 -6.80
C GLN A 61 -4.76 -17.54 -7.91
N LEU A 62 -4.20 -17.97 -9.04
CA LEU A 62 -3.78 -17.08 -10.12
C LEU A 62 -4.94 -16.19 -10.60
N GLU A 63 -6.11 -16.79 -10.81
CA GLU A 63 -7.30 -16.06 -11.25
C GLU A 63 -7.75 -15.01 -10.24
N LYS A 64 -7.77 -15.38 -8.94
CA LYS A 64 -8.12 -14.47 -7.84
C LYS A 64 -7.13 -13.32 -7.71
N ILE A 65 -5.84 -13.61 -7.79
CA ILE A 65 -4.75 -12.62 -7.70
C ILE A 65 -4.85 -11.61 -8.83
N ILE A 66 -5.06 -12.07 -10.07
CA ILE A 66 -5.22 -11.18 -11.22
C ILE A 66 -6.48 -10.33 -11.07
N GLY A 67 -7.60 -10.94 -10.65
CA GLY A 67 -8.85 -10.23 -10.41
C GLY A 67 -8.73 -9.16 -9.30
N TYR A 68 -8.07 -9.49 -8.19
CA TYR A 68 -7.81 -8.54 -7.11
C TYR A 68 -6.90 -7.40 -7.56
N GLU A 69 -5.77 -7.71 -8.20
CA GLU A 69 -4.81 -6.70 -8.63
C GLU A 69 -5.41 -5.77 -9.69
N ALA A 70 -6.18 -6.30 -10.65
CA ALA A 70 -6.90 -5.48 -11.62
C ALA A 70 -7.89 -4.52 -10.94
N LYS A 71 -8.67 -5.00 -9.95
CA LYS A 71 -9.56 -4.14 -9.15
C LYS A 71 -8.80 -3.09 -8.36
N ARG A 72 -7.69 -3.47 -7.72
CA ARG A 72 -6.84 -2.55 -6.96
C ARG A 72 -6.30 -1.44 -7.87
N GLN A 73 -5.75 -1.81 -9.03
CA GLN A 73 -5.20 -0.86 -9.99
C GLN A 73 -6.26 0.12 -10.50
N HIS A 74 -7.44 -0.38 -10.87
CA HIS A 74 -8.53 0.49 -11.28
C HIS A 74 -9.03 1.39 -10.15
N GLY A 75 -9.12 0.88 -8.91
CA GLY A 75 -9.46 1.69 -7.74
C GLY A 75 -8.45 2.80 -7.48
N LEU A 76 -7.15 2.51 -7.63
CA LEU A 76 -6.10 3.52 -7.51
C LEU A 76 -6.14 4.59 -8.61
N ILE A 77 -6.54 4.24 -9.83
CA ILE A 77 -6.80 5.22 -10.89
C ILE A 77 -7.91 6.18 -10.47
N GLN A 78 -9.03 5.65 -9.95
CA GLN A 78 -10.14 6.49 -9.47
C GLN A 78 -9.76 7.39 -8.28
N ILE A 79 -8.93 6.87 -7.35
CA ILE A 79 -8.35 7.67 -6.27
C ILE A 79 -7.48 8.78 -6.86
N GLY A 80 -6.58 8.44 -7.79
CA GLY A 80 -5.69 9.40 -8.45
C GLY A 80 -6.43 10.50 -9.17
N ASP A 81 -7.51 10.19 -9.89
CA ASP A 81 -8.33 11.18 -10.59
C ASP A 81 -9.06 12.15 -9.65
N LYS A 82 -9.37 11.73 -8.41
CA LYS A 82 -9.84 12.65 -7.37
C LYS A 82 -8.70 13.50 -6.82
N LEU A 83 -7.55 12.89 -6.52
CA LEU A 83 -6.38 13.59 -5.97
C LEU A 83 -5.85 14.67 -6.92
N LYS A 84 -5.83 14.42 -8.24
CA LYS A 84 -5.43 15.42 -9.26
C LYS A 84 -6.22 16.72 -9.17
N LYS A 85 -7.48 16.67 -8.74
CA LYS A 85 -8.34 17.86 -8.60
C LYS A 85 -8.04 18.69 -7.36
N LEU A 86 -7.34 18.10 -6.38
CA LEU A 86 -7.09 18.69 -5.07
C LEU A 86 -5.73 19.41 -4.97
N SER A 87 -4.88 19.34 -6.01
CA SER A 87 -3.57 20.01 -6.08
C SER A 87 -2.75 19.90 -4.78
N ILE A 88 -2.51 18.67 -4.34
CA ILE A 88 -1.89 18.39 -3.05
C ILE A 88 -0.37 18.59 -3.11
N THR A 89 0.16 19.38 -2.18
CA THR A 89 1.61 19.53 -1.95
C THR A 89 1.88 19.23 -0.49
N ILE A 90 2.86 18.36 -0.22
CA ILE A 90 3.30 18.02 1.13
C ILE A 90 4.81 18.27 1.18
N THR A 91 5.24 19.04 2.16
CA THR A 91 6.65 19.40 2.38
C THR A 91 7.14 18.88 3.72
N LYS A 92 8.43 19.04 4.01
CA LYS A 92 8.99 18.69 5.33
C LYS A 92 8.41 19.55 6.46
N GLU A 93 7.94 20.75 6.16
CA GLU A 93 7.33 21.67 7.12
C GLU A 93 5.95 21.18 7.59
N ASP A 94 5.32 20.28 6.84
CA ASP A 94 4.04 19.66 7.20
C ASP A 94 4.20 18.46 8.15
N VAL A 95 5.44 18.10 8.50
CA VAL A 95 5.75 16.99 9.40
C VAL A 95 6.09 17.54 10.78
N HIS A 96 5.26 17.21 11.77
CA HIS A 96 5.40 17.70 13.14
C HIS A 96 5.59 16.57 14.13
N ASP A 97 6.39 16.80 15.18
CA ASP A 97 6.49 15.91 16.33
C ASP A 97 5.38 16.24 17.32
N ILE A 98 4.52 15.26 17.58
CA ILE A 98 3.34 15.38 18.46
C ILE A 98 3.45 14.42 19.65
N THR A 99 4.65 13.91 19.93
CA THR A 99 4.90 12.96 21.04
C THR A 99 4.39 13.50 22.37
N GLU A 100 4.58 14.79 22.60
CA GLU A 100 4.13 15.49 23.81
C GLU A 100 2.60 15.58 23.92
N ILE A 101 1.90 15.78 22.79
CA ILE A 101 0.43 15.88 22.74
C ILE A 101 -0.23 14.55 23.11
N PHE A 102 0.45 13.44 22.81
CA PHE A 102 -0.06 12.08 23.01
C PHE A 102 0.36 11.43 24.32
N LYS A 103 1.05 12.16 25.23
CA LYS A 103 1.48 11.63 26.53
C LYS A 103 0.34 10.97 27.32
N ASP A 104 -0.81 11.62 27.33
CA ASP A 104 -2.01 11.18 28.06
C ASP A 104 -3.02 10.41 27.18
N CYS A 105 -2.65 10.04 25.95
CA CYS A 105 -3.57 9.34 25.05
C CYS A 105 -3.84 7.91 25.55
N GLU A 106 -5.09 7.49 25.61
CA GLU A 106 -5.47 6.16 26.13
C GLU A 106 -5.18 5.00 25.18
N SER A 107 -4.79 5.29 23.93
CA SER A 107 -4.49 4.27 22.94
C SER A 107 -3.34 3.37 23.39
N LYS A 108 -3.61 2.07 23.56
CA LYS A 108 -2.61 1.06 23.90
C LYS A 108 -1.44 1.03 22.93
N ILE A 109 -1.69 1.31 21.65
CA ILE A 109 -0.67 1.32 20.59
C ILE A 109 0.27 2.49 20.79
N ILE A 110 -0.28 3.69 21.04
CA ILE A 110 0.50 4.91 21.29
C ILE A 110 1.27 4.79 22.60
N GLN A 111 0.62 4.34 23.68
CA GLN A 111 1.28 4.14 24.97
C GLN A 111 2.43 3.13 24.90
N LYS A 112 2.31 2.10 24.06
CA LYS A 112 3.43 1.17 23.80
C LYS A 112 4.59 1.87 23.08
N ALA A 113 4.30 2.71 22.09
CA ALA A 113 5.32 3.48 21.37
C ALA A 113 6.06 4.46 22.31
N LEU A 114 5.33 5.17 23.18
CA LEU A 114 5.92 6.06 24.18
C LEU A 114 6.84 5.31 25.16
N LYS A 115 6.42 4.12 25.62
CA LYS A 115 7.24 3.26 26.50
C LYS A 115 8.53 2.77 25.84
N SER A 116 8.50 2.52 24.52
CA SER A 116 9.72 2.19 23.76
C SER A 116 10.55 3.42 23.38
N LYS A 117 10.20 4.62 23.87
CA LYS A 117 10.85 5.89 23.51
C LYS A 117 10.80 6.18 22.00
N ALA A 118 9.81 5.64 21.31
CA ALA A 118 9.55 5.97 19.92
C ALA A 118 8.98 7.39 19.81
N LYS A 119 9.26 8.06 18.70
CA LYS A 119 8.66 9.36 18.37
C LYS A 119 7.32 9.15 17.69
N ILE A 120 6.41 10.08 17.93
CA ILE A 120 5.10 10.15 17.28
C ILE A 120 5.10 11.39 16.41
N LYS A 121 5.05 11.19 15.10
CA LYS A 121 4.99 12.26 14.12
C LYS A 121 3.62 12.29 13.46
N VAL A 122 3.22 13.48 13.01
CA VAL A 122 2.03 13.70 12.22
C VAL A 122 2.41 14.42 10.93
N ILE A 123 1.74 14.04 9.83
CA ILE A 123 1.86 14.68 8.52
C ILE A 123 0.54 15.42 8.28
N ARG A 124 0.60 16.73 8.14
CA ARG A 124 -0.51 17.57 7.70
C ARG A 124 -0.69 17.47 6.19
N ILE A 125 -1.93 17.39 5.72
CA ILE A 125 -2.23 17.41 4.30
C ILE A 125 -3.46 18.27 4.03
N ARG A 126 -3.26 19.40 3.35
CA ARG A 126 -4.35 20.33 3.03
C ARG A 126 -5.34 19.73 2.02
N ASN A 127 -6.62 20.03 2.16
CA ASN A 127 -7.69 19.58 1.24
C ASN A 127 -7.76 18.05 1.04
N PHE A 128 -7.47 17.25 2.08
CA PHE A 128 -7.33 15.80 1.98
C PHE A 128 -8.37 15.02 2.78
N SER A 129 -9.33 15.70 3.40
CA SER A 129 -10.41 15.08 4.18
C SER A 129 -11.18 14.06 3.33
N GLY A 130 -11.36 12.85 3.86
CA GLY A 130 -12.05 11.75 3.18
C GLY A 130 -11.23 11.00 2.12
N MET A 131 -10.02 11.45 1.77
CA MET A 131 -9.22 10.83 0.71
C MET A 131 -8.43 9.59 1.15
N PHE A 132 -8.07 9.45 2.44
CA PHE A 132 -7.47 8.22 2.94
C PHE A 132 -8.49 7.08 2.97
N GLY A 133 -9.72 7.43 3.37
CA GLY A 133 -10.85 6.52 3.52
C GLY A 133 -11.65 6.26 2.23
N PHE A 134 -11.45 7.06 1.17
CA PHE A 134 -12.18 6.87 -0.08
C PHE A 134 -11.92 5.47 -0.66
N GLU A 135 -13.01 4.71 -0.84
CA GLU A 135 -12.99 3.28 -1.13
C GLU A 135 -13.80 2.98 -2.41
N PRO A 136 -13.20 3.14 -3.60
CA PRO A 136 -13.88 2.84 -4.86
C PRO A 136 -14.23 1.35 -5.04
N TYR A 137 -13.46 0.46 -4.41
CA TYR A 137 -13.79 -0.95 -4.26
C TYR A 137 -13.55 -1.36 -2.82
N SER A 138 -14.38 -2.27 -2.30
CA SER A 138 -14.17 -2.84 -0.96
C SER A 138 -12.73 -3.34 -0.78
N GLY A 139 -12.10 -2.89 0.30
CA GLY A 139 -10.73 -3.14 0.68
C GLY A 139 -9.68 -2.30 -0.06
N ILE A 140 -10.05 -1.46 -1.02
CA ILE A 140 -9.12 -0.68 -1.85
C ILE A 140 -9.24 0.80 -1.51
N ARG A 141 -8.34 1.28 -0.66
CA ARG A 141 -8.26 2.67 -0.20
C ARG A 141 -6.81 3.10 -0.01
N LEU A 142 -6.53 4.40 -0.14
CA LEU A 142 -5.16 4.92 -0.04
C LEU A 142 -4.54 4.68 1.34
N GLY A 143 -5.34 4.80 2.41
CA GLY A 143 -4.87 4.50 3.77
C GLY A 143 -4.32 3.07 3.93
N LYS A 144 -4.94 2.08 3.26
CA LYS A 144 -4.44 0.68 3.27
C LYS A 144 -3.09 0.57 2.55
N GLU A 145 -2.94 1.23 1.41
CA GLU A 145 -1.67 1.23 0.64
C GLU A 145 -0.52 1.87 1.43
N ILE A 146 -0.80 2.98 2.11
CA ILE A 146 0.17 3.64 2.99
C ILE A 146 0.55 2.73 4.17
N GLY A 147 -0.45 2.09 4.80
CA GLY A 147 -0.23 1.12 5.87
C GLY A 147 0.67 -0.06 5.45
N GLN A 148 0.55 -0.53 4.20
CA GLN A 148 1.42 -1.58 3.67
C GLN A 148 2.87 -1.11 3.48
N ILE A 149 3.08 0.13 3.03
CA ILE A 149 4.41 0.69 2.85
C ILE A 149 5.15 0.83 4.18
N VAL A 150 4.50 1.37 5.21
CA VAL A 150 5.20 1.60 6.49
C VAL A 150 5.61 0.29 7.17
N ARG A 151 4.87 -0.80 6.91
CA ARG A 151 5.21 -2.16 7.37
C ARG A 151 6.51 -2.67 6.76
N PHE A 152 6.86 -2.25 5.55
CA PHE A 152 8.17 -2.57 4.96
C PHE A 152 9.32 -2.00 5.81
N PHE A 153 9.12 -0.86 6.46
CA PHE A 153 10.11 -0.26 7.37
C PHE A 153 10.05 -0.85 8.80
N GLY A 154 9.21 -1.86 9.03
CA GLY A 154 9.02 -2.48 10.35
C GLY A 154 8.09 -1.70 11.28
N ILE A 155 7.34 -0.71 10.76
CA ILE A 155 6.35 0.04 11.52
C ILE A 155 4.98 -0.63 11.35
N GLY A 156 4.25 -0.87 12.44
CA GLY A 156 3.03 -1.69 12.43
C GLY A 156 1.90 -1.15 11.53
N GLY A 157 1.83 0.17 11.36
CA GLY A 157 0.82 0.86 10.58
C GLY A 157 0.87 2.38 10.78
N VAL A 158 -0.17 3.05 10.31
CA VAL A 158 -0.42 4.48 10.48
C VAL A 158 -1.83 4.68 11.02
N PHE A 159 -2.11 5.84 11.60
CA PHE A 159 -3.47 6.31 11.81
C PHE A 159 -3.76 7.49 10.89
N HIS A 160 -4.98 7.63 10.38
CA HIS A 160 -5.33 8.78 9.55
C HIS A 160 -6.66 9.43 9.97
N SER A 161 -6.84 10.70 9.62
CA SER A 161 -8.02 11.49 9.98
C SER A 161 -9.35 10.79 9.67
N ASP A 162 -9.44 10.10 8.53
CA ASP A 162 -10.71 9.50 8.07
C ASP A 162 -11.12 8.21 8.81
N GLU A 163 -10.24 7.63 9.64
CA GLU A 163 -10.55 6.46 10.46
C GLU A 163 -10.60 6.77 11.96
N LEU A 164 -10.30 8.02 12.34
CA LEU A 164 -10.31 8.51 13.71
C LEU A 164 -11.61 9.30 13.98
N PRO A 165 -12.17 9.23 15.19
CA PRO A 165 -11.65 8.60 16.40
C PRO A 165 -11.81 7.06 16.42
N ASN A 166 -10.73 6.34 16.75
CA ASN A 166 -10.71 4.88 16.88
C ASN A 166 -9.41 4.42 17.58
N TYR A 167 -9.26 3.11 17.85
CA TYR A 167 -8.04 2.50 18.40
C TYR A 167 -7.58 3.09 19.74
N GLY A 168 -8.52 3.64 20.52
CA GLY A 168 -8.25 4.33 21.79
C GLY A 168 -7.73 5.76 21.64
N ILE A 169 -7.68 6.30 20.41
CA ILE A 169 -7.50 7.73 20.14
C ILE A 169 -8.91 8.33 20.09
N ASN A 170 -9.27 9.08 21.13
CA ASN A 170 -10.62 9.64 21.27
C ASN A 170 -10.77 10.97 20.53
N SER A 171 -11.99 11.51 20.49
CA SER A 171 -12.26 12.80 19.82
C SER A 171 -11.45 13.95 20.40
N ALA A 172 -11.23 13.98 21.73
CA ALA A 172 -10.43 15.03 22.36
C ALA A 172 -8.95 14.98 21.91
N ASP A 173 -8.39 13.79 21.69
CA ASP A 173 -7.05 13.64 21.14
C ASP A 173 -6.97 14.08 19.68
N VAL A 174 -8.00 13.76 18.88
CA VAL A 174 -8.13 14.24 17.49
C VAL A 174 -8.21 15.77 17.47
N ASP A 175 -9.03 16.38 18.34
CA ASP A 175 -9.20 17.83 18.41
C ASP A 175 -7.91 18.55 18.82
N LYS A 176 -7.13 17.97 19.76
CA LYS A 176 -5.78 18.48 20.10
C LYS A 176 -4.87 18.52 18.88
N VAL A 177 -4.86 17.46 18.06
CA VAL A 177 -4.06 17.39 16.83
C VAL A 177 -4.53 18.43 15.81
N ARG A 178 -5.84 18.51 15.55
CA ARG A 178 -6.40 19.49 14.59
C ARG A 178 -6.06 20.91 15.01
N LYS A 179 -6.18 21.22 16.30
CA LYS A 179 -5.85 22.54 16.85
C LYS A 179 -4.36 22.86 16.76
N TYR A 180 -3.50 21.90 17.11
CA TYR A 180 -2.05 22.09 17.03
C TYR A 180 -1.54 22.32 15.59
N LEU A 181 -2.15 21.63 14.62
CA LEU A 181 -1.78 21.72 13.21
C LEU A 181 -2.53 22.84 12.45
N GLU A 182 -3.44 23.54 13.11
CA GLU A 182 -4.30 24.58 12.53
C GLU A 182 -5.04 24.07 11.27
N LEU A 183 -5.70 22.92 11.41
CA LEU A 183 -6.43 22.26 10.33
C LEU A 183 -7.84 22.84 10.16
N ALA A 184 -8.22 23.07 8.91
CA ALA A 184 -9.61 23.26 8.52
C ALA A 184 -10.34 21.90 8.42
N ASP A 185 -11.65 21.91 8.20
CA ASP A 185 -12.46 20.67 8.13
C ASP A 185 -12.14 19.85 6.86
N GLU A 186 -11.79 20.53 5.79
CA GLU A 186 -11.35 19.97 4.51
C GLU A 186 -9.94 19.35 4.55
N ASP A 187 -9.17 19.60 5.61
CA ASP A 187 -7.82 19.07 5.76
C ASP A 187 -7.80 17.66 6.34
N GLY A 188 -6.77 16.90 5.97
CA GLY A 188 -6.46 15.58 6.51
C GLY A 188 -5.15 15.57 7.27
N PHE A 189 -4.95 14.52 8.06
CA PHE A 189 -3.67 14.27 8.71
C PHE A 189 -3.41 12.77 8.85
N LEU A 190 -2.14 12.42 9.01
CA LEU A 190 -1.69 11.05 9.23
C LEU A 190 -0.70 10.99 10.39
N ILE A 191 -0.93 10.12 11.36
CA ILE A 191 -0.07 9.88 12.52
C ILE A 191 0.72 8.59 12.31
N ILE A 192 2.02 8.66 12.59
CA ILE A 192 2.92 7.51 12.56
C ILE A 192 3.84 7.53 13.78
N ALA A 193 4.02 6.35 14.40
CA ALA A 193 4.89 6.18 15.55
C ALA A 193 6.01 5.19 15.23
N GLY A 194 7.26 5.55 15.55
CA GLY A 194 8.42 4.72 15.26
C GLY A 194 9.71 5.27 15.82
N GLU A 195 10.79 4.51 15.66
CA GLU A 195 12.14 4.90 16.06
C GLU A 195 12.93 5.45 14.87
N ASP A 196 13.79 6.43 15.12
CA ASP A 196 14.73 6.94 14.13
C ASP A 196 15.84 5.89 13.85
N PRO A 197 16.40 5.82 12.62
CA PRO A 197 16.06 6.62 11.43
C PRO A 197 14.92 6.01 10.59
N LYS A 198 14.34 4.87 10.98
CA LYS A 198 13.31 4.16 10.20
C LYS A 198 12.05 5.01 10.02
N LEU A 199 11.70 5.80 11.04
CA LEU A 199 10.56 6.70 11.00
C LEU A 199 10.69 7.75 9.89
N ASP A 200 11.87 8.37 9.74
CA ASP A 200 12.11 9.39 8.71
C ASP A 200 12.02 8.80 7.29
N TYR A 201 12.62 7.63 7.07
CA TYR A 201 12.49 6.94 5.78
C TYR A 201 11.04 6.54 5.47
N ALA A 202 10.28 6.12 6.48
CA ALA A 202 8.87 5.81 6.31
C ALA A 202 8.07 7.06 5.92
N ILE A 203 8.31 8.21 6.57
CA ILE A 203 7.64 9.48 6.27
C ILE A 203 7.94 9.93 4.83
N ASP A 204 9.21 9.91 4.41
CA ASP A 204 9.59 10.22 3.04
C ASP A 204 8.86 9.31 2.03
N SER A 205 8.73 8.02 2.36
CA SER A 205 8.00 7.05 1.53
C SER A 205 6.48 7.29 1.52
N ILE A 206 5.88 7.78 2.61
CA ILE A 206 4.46 8.13 2.68
C ILE A 206 4.19 9.35 1.79
N ILE A 207 4.99 10.41 1.93
CA ILE A 207 4.88 11.63 1.14
C ILE A 207 4.98 11.29 -0.34
N LYS A 208 6.00 10.50 -0.71
CA LYS A 208 6.17 10.03 -2.08
C LYS A 208 4.98 9.20 -2.56
N ARG A 209 4.43 8.30 -1.74
CA ARG A 209 3.25 7.49 -2.12
C ARG A 209 2.03 8.34 -2.40
N ILE A 210 1.78 9.37 -1.60
CA ILE A 210 0.65 10.28 -1.80
C ILE A 210 0.82 11.07 -3.10
N GLN A 211 2.04 11.54 -3.38
CA GLN A 211 2.37 12.19 -4.64
C GLN A 211 2.21 11.23 -5.82
N ASP A 212 2.77 10.02 -5.75
CA ASP A 212 2.66 9.00 -6.80
C ASP A 212 1.20 8.58 -7.05
N ALA A 213 0.36 8.56 -6.01
CA ALA A 213 -1.06 8.23 -6.14
C ALA A 213 -1.83 9.22 -7.03
N THR A 214 -1.37 10.48 -7.15
CA THR A 214 -1.93 11.43 -8.13
C THR A 214 -1.72 10.97 -9.57
N ASN A 215 -0.68 10.17 -9.84
CA ASN A 215 -0.39 9.60 -11.15
C ASN A 215 -1.02 8.22 -11.36
N GLY A 216 -1.82 7.73 -10.40
CA GLY A 216 -2.49 6.43 -10.46
C GLY A 216 -1.68 5.31 -9.81
N VAL A 217 -1.42 4.24 -10.55
CA VAL A 217 -0.81 3.01 -10.00
C VAL A 217 0.72 3.11 -10.02
N PRO A 218 1.40 3.09 -8.86
CA PRO A 218 2.85 3.07 -8.81
C PRO A 218 3.41 1.72 -9.28
N ALA A 219 4.52 1.77 -10.02
CA ALA A 219 5.24 0.57 -10.45
C ALA A 219 6.01 -0.04 -9.27
N GLU A 220 5.62 -1.25 -8.86
CA GLU A 220 6.17 -1.91 -7.67
C GLU A 220 6.14 -3.44 -7.77
N THR A 221 6.87 -4.10 -6.89
CA THR A 221 6.78 -5.54 -6.69
C THR A 221 5.89 -5.81 -5.48
N ARG A 222 4.90 -6.68 -5.65
CA ARG A 222 3.95 -7.12 -4.63
C ARG A 222 4.06 -8.63 -4.42
N ALA A 223 3.60 -9.11 -3.28
CA ALA A 223 3.51 -10.54 -2.96
C ALA A 223 2.04 -10.98 -2.95
N ALA A 224 1.77 -12.17 -3.47
CA ALA A 224 0.46 -12.81 -3.36
C ALA A 224 0.21 -13.29 -1.92
N THR A 225 -1.02 -13.09 -1.42
CA THR A 225 -1.49 -13.70 -0.17
C THR A 225 -2.19 -15.03 -0.43
N GLN A 226 -2.40 -15.83 0.61
CA GLN A 226 -3.13 -17.10 0.50
C GLN A 226 -4.59 -16.91 0.06
N ASP A 227 -5.19 -15.77 0.42
CA ASP A 227 -6.56 -15.40 0.09
C ASP A 227 -6.72 -14.87 -1.35
N GLY A 228 -5.60 -14.65 -2.05
CA GLY A 228 -5.58 -14.12 -3.41
C GLY A 228 -5.57 -12.59 -3.49
N GLU A 229 -5.22 -11.89 -2.40
CA GLU A 229 -4.88 -10.47 -2.44
C GLU A 229 -3.41 -10.26 -2.84
N THR A 230 -3.02 -9.00 -3.08
CA THR A 230 -1.63 -8.59 -3.24
C THR A 230 -1.24 -7.59 -2.16
N ILE A 231 -0.04 -7.74 -1.61
CA ILE A 231 0.54 -6.82 -0.62
C ILE A 231 1.85 -6.24 -1.12
N PHE A 232 2.12 -4.98 -0.81
CA PHE A 232 3.41 -4.36 -1.13
C PHE A 232 4.57 -5.20 -0.58
N LEU A 233 5.58 -5.46 -1.42
CA LEU A 233 6.79 -6.16 -1.01
C LEU A 233 7.99 -5.21 -1.04
N ARG A 234 8.19 -4.52 -2.17
CA ARG A 234 9.29 -3.57 -2.37
C ARG A 234 9.05 -2.70 -3.61
N PRO A 235 9.74 -1.55 -3.72
CA PRO A 235 9.80 -0.81 -4.98
C PRO A 235 10.37 -1.68 -6.10
N ARG A 236 9.94 -1.45 -7.33
CA ARG A 236 10.44 -2.22 -8.47
C ARG A 236 11.95 -1.95 -8.63
N PRO A 237 12.79 -2.97 -8.83
CA PRO A 237 14.19 -2.76 -9.18
C PRO A 237 14.28 -1.90 -10.46
N GLY A 238 15.21 -0.94 -10.50
CA GLY A 238 15.46 -0.15 -11.71
C GLY A 238 15.88 -1.03 -12.89
N ALA A 239 15.72 -0.52 -14.11
CA ALA A 239 15.99 -1.24 -15.37
C ALA A 239 17.42 -1.81 -15.48
N SER A 240 18.37 -1.27 -14.71
CA SER A 240 19.79 -1.67 -14.71
C SER A 240 20.13 -2.91 -13.87
N ARG A 241 19.13 -3.61 -13.32
CA ARG A 241 19.33 -4.84 -12.51
C ARG A 241 18.79 -6.12 -13.15
N MET A 242 18.35 -6.07 -14.42
CA MET A 242 18.06 -7.26 -15.22
C MET A 242 19.24 -7.61 -16.12
#